data_AF-A0A356UC37-F1
#
_entry.id   AF-A0A356UC37-F1
#
_cell.length_a   1.000
_cell.length_b   1.000
_cell.length_c   1.000
_cell.angle_alpha   90.00
_cell.angle_beta   90.00
_cell.angle_gamma   90.00
#
_symmetry.space_group_name_H-M   'P 1'
#
loop_
_entity.id
_entity.type
_entity.pdbx_description
1 polymer ?
#
loop_
_entity_poly.entity_id
_entity_poly.type
_entity_poly.pdbx_seq_one_letter_code
_entity_poly.pdbx_strand_id
1 'polypeptide(L)'
;MHRIRPVIGVILALAFLSICFTPQSRTLLSLPAYQRMVVGESNQLNFDLPSQLSSKIDLQVIRPAESVFVTSQDLPVVVNRDGNRYEIMALRPGKVNVQLKLLGYIPIKSITIESLPTRRVVPGGHSIGVLLQSRGIMVVGFAPVLNKAGDKVYPARDKGIEIGDLVYRVDGKMVSSENELARII
;
A
#
# COMPACT_ATOMS: atom_id res chain seq x y z
N MET A 1 -5.99 -47.52 50.60
CA MET A 1 -5.86 -46.14 50.05
C MET A 1 -4.67 -45.91 49.10
N HIS A 2 -3.89 -46.94 48.68
CA HIS A 2 -2.62 -46.72 47.94
C HIS A 2 -2.72 -46.79 46.39
N ARG A 3 -3.84 -47.27 45.82
CA ARG A 3 -4.00 -47.45 44.36
C ARG A 3 -4.68 -46.28 43.62
N ILE A 4 -5.17 -45.27 44.33
CA ILE A 4 -5.90 -44.14 43.74
C ILE A 4 -4.93 -43.03 43.29
N ARG A 5 -3.80 -42.87 43.99
CA ARG A 5 -2.75 -41.90 43.71
C ARG A 5 -2.15 -42.04 42.28
N PRO A 6 -1.82 -43.25 41.78
CA PRO A 6 -1.32 -43.39 40.40
C PRO A 6 -2.40 -43.13 39.35
N VAL A 7 -3.65 -43.52 39.61
CA VAL A 7 -4.77 -43.31 38.68
C VAL A 7 -5.08 -41.82 38.52
N ILE A 8 -5.06 -41.06 39.62
CA ILE A 8 -5.20 -39.59 39.59
C ILE A 8 -4.10 -38.97 38.74
N GLY A 9 -2.85 -39.41 38.89
CA GLY A 9 -1.73 -38.91 38.09
C GLY A 9 -1.91 -39.17 36.59
N VAL A 10 -2.37 -40.37 36.23
CA VAL A 10 -2.65 -40.72 34.82
C VAL A 10 -3.80 -39.88 34.25
N ILE A 11 -4.89 -39.69 34.99
CA ILE A 11 -6.02 -38.85 34.56
C ILE A 11 -5.58 -37.40 34.36
N LEU A 12 -4.77 -36.85 35.27
CA LEU A 12 -4.28 -35.48 35.21
C LEU A 12 -3.32 -35.29 34.02
N ALA A 13 -2.46 -36.27 33.75
CA ALA A 13 -1.60 -36.27 32.57
C ALA A 13 -2.39 -36.34 31.27
N LEU A 14 -3.44 -37.16 31.20
CA LEU A 14 -4.33 -37.29 30.03
C LEU A 14 -5.12 -35.99 29.78
N ALA A 15 -5.62 -35.35 30.84
CA ALA A 15 -6.29 -34.05 30.76
C ALA A 15 -5.34 -32.94 30.29
N PHE A 16 -4.11 -32.90 30.81
CA PHE A 16 -3.09 -31.94 30.38
C PHE A 16 -2.72 -32.14 28.90
N LEU A 17 -2.53 -33.40 28.47
CA LEU A 17 -2.23 -33.74 27.08
C LEU A 17 -3.39 -33.32 26.17
N SER A 18 -4.63 -33.60 26.56
CA SER A 18 -5.83 -33.19 25.81
C SER A 18 -5.91 -31.68 25.65
N ILE A 19 -5.58 -30.90 26.70
CA ILE A 19 -5.52 -29.43 26.63
C ILE A 19 -4.44 -28.97 25.66
N CYS A 20 -3.25 -29.59 25.66
CA CYS A 20 -2.18 -29.24 24.73
C CYS A 20 -2.54 -29.52 23.26
N PHE A 21 -3.36 -30.55 22.97
CA PHE A 21 -3.76 -30.88 21.59
C PHE A 21 -4.95 -30.09 21.05
N THR A 22 -5.66 -29.35 21.91
CA THR A 22 -6.83 -28.56 21.49
C THR A 22 -6.45 -27.40 20.53
N PRO A 23 -7.29 -27.06 19.54
CA PRO A 23 -7.01 -26.00 18.58
C PRO A 23 -6.81 -24.62 19.24
N GLN A 24 -7.41 -24.39 20.40
CA GLN A 24 -7.32 -23.13 21.14
C GLN A 24 -5.93 -22.87 21.73
N SER A 25 -5.22 -23.93 22.17
CA SER A 25 -3.84 -23.80 22.68
C SER A 25 -2.87 -23.43 21.55
N ARG A 26 -3.10 -23.98 20.34
CA ARG A 26 -2.30 -23.67 19.16
C ARG A 26 -2.40 -22.20 18.77
N THR A 27 -3.59 -21.60 18.84
CA THR A 27 -3.79 -20.17 18.56
C THR A 27 -2.99 -19.27 19.50
N LEU A 28 -2.89 -19.65 20.77
CA LEU A 28 -2.09 -18.92 21.77
C LEU A 28 -0.58 -19.08 21.52
N LEU A 29 -0.15 -20.29 21.15
CA LEU A 29 1.25 -20.59 20.83
C LEU A 29 1.70 -19.96 19.51
N SER A 30 0.82 -19.86 18.51
CA SER A 30 1.11 -19.32 17.18
C SER A 30 1.25 -17.79 17.14
N LEU A 31 0.88 -17.09 18.22
CA LEU A 31 1.11 -15.65 18.29
C LEU A 31 2.61 -15.34 18.10
N PRO A 32 2.99 -14.37 17.25
CA PRO A 32 4.39 -14.05 17.04
C PRO A 32 4.99 -13.39 18.28
N ALA A 33 6.30 -13.60 18.50
CA ALA A 33 7.04 -12.85 19.52
C ALA A 33 7.37 -11.41 19.05
N TYR A 34 7.39 -11.21 17.73
CA TYR A 34 7.73 -9.94 17.08
C TYR A 34 6.79 -9.65 15.91
N GLN A 35 6.25 -8.45 15.86
CA GLN A 35 5.34 -8.02 14.80
C GLN A 35 5.73 -6.62 14.30
N ARG A 36 5.77 -6.44 12.99
CA ARG A 36 5.99 -5.14 12.34
C ARG A 36 4.68 -4.66 11.76
N MET A 37 4.39 -3.38 11.93
CA MET A 37 3.20 -2.72 11.39
C MET A 37 3.59 -1.37 10.80
N VAL A 38 2.94 -0.94 9.73
CA VAL A 38 3.13 0.40 9.19
C VAL A 38 2.19 1.37 9.92
N VAL A 39 2.62 2.61 10.14
CA VAL A 39 1.75 3.65 10.72
C VAL A 39 0.45 3.78 9.91
N GLY A 40 -0.69 3.72 10.61
CA GLY A 40 -2.03 3.72 10.03
C GLY A 40 -2.60 2.33 9.75
N GLU A 41 -1.81 1.27 9.91
CA GLU A 41 -2.29 -0.11 9.83
C GLU A 41 -2.97 -0.53 11.14
N SER A 42 -4.10 -1.25 11.03
CA SER A 42 -4.72 -1.95 12.15
C SER A 42 -4.70 -3.46 11.94
N ASN A 43 -4.45 -4.19 13.02
CA ASN A 43 -4.46 -5.65 13.03
C ASN A 43 -5.48 -6.14 14.05
N GLN A 44 -6.40 -7.00 13.60
CA GLN A 44 -7.41 -7.61 14.44
C GLN A 44 -6.95 -9.00 14.88
N LEU A 45 -6.63 -9.14 16.17
CA LEU A 45 -6.38 -10.42 16.80
C LEU A 45 -7.70 -11.00 17.30
N ASN A 46 -8.17 -12.04 16.62
CA ASN A 46 -9.34 -12.82 17.00
C ASN A 46 -8.88 -14.01 17.85
N PHE A 47 -9.21 -14.00 19.14
CA PHE A 47 -8.96 -15.14 20.02
C PHE A 47 -10.18 -16.05 20.05
N ASP A 48 -10.17 -17.16 19.33
CA ASP A 48 -11.28 -18.13 19.37
C ASP A 48 -11.19 -19.00 20.65
N LEU A 49 -11.52 -18.37 21.79
CA LEU A 49 -11.43 -18.96 23.12
C LEU A 49 -12.83 -19.26 23.66
N PRO A 50 -12.95 -20.30 24.51
CA PRO A 50 -14.20 -20.59 25.21
C PRO A 50 -14.67 -19.36 26.01
N SER A 51 -15.98 -19.16 26.06
CA SER A 51 -16.63 -17.94 26.60
C SER A 51 -16.25 -17.63 28.05
N GLN A 52 -15.81 -18.61 28.82
CA GLN A 52 -15.33 -18.45 30.19
C GLN A 52 -13.93 -17.81 30.29
N LEU A 53 -13.11 -17.93 29.23
CA LEU A 53 -11.73 -17.46 29.18
C LEU A 53 -11.58 -16.15 28.40
N SER A 54 -12.45 -15.90 27.41
CA SER A 54 -12.46 -14.65 26.64
C SER A 54 -12.62 -13.41 27.51
N SER A 55 -13.45 -13.48 28.57
CA SER A 55 -13.63 -12.38 29.53
C SER A 55 -12.42 -12.16 30.44
N LYS A 56 -11.54 -13.16 30.57
CA LYS A 56 -10.41 -13.17 31.51
C LYS A 56 -9.08 -12.83 30.86
N ILE A 57 -9.00 -12.78 29.54
CA ILE A 57 -7.78 -12.32 28.87
C ILE A 57 -7.81 -10.81 28.73
N ASP A 58 -6.64 -10.20 28.85
CA ASP A 58 -6.45 -8.78 28.60
C ASP A 58 -5.12 -8.52 27.90
N LEU A 59 -5.13 -7.77 26.79
CA LEU A 59 -3.91 -7.30 26.13
C LEU A 59 -3.65 -5.88 26.61
N GLN A 60 -2.54 -5.71 27.31
CA GLN A 60 -2.12 -4.41 27.80
C GLN A 60 -0.79 -4.03 27.19
N VAL A 61 -0.69 -2.78 26.74
CA VAL A 61 0.58 -2.19 26.36
C VAL A 61 1.42 -2.04 27.63
N ILE A 62 2.59 -2.69 27.68
CA ILE A 62 3.56 -2.44 28.75
C ILE A 62 4.10 -1.03 28.51
N ARG A 63 3.71 -0.11 29.37
CA ARG A 63 4.34 1.20 29.43
C ARG A 63 5.76 0.98 29.99
N PRO A 64 6.82 1.37 29.27
CA PRO A 64 8.15 1.44 29.88
C PRO A 64 8.05 2.33 31.12
N ALA A 65 8.77 1.98 32.19
CA ALA A 65 8.76 2.71 33.47
C ALA A 65 9.46 4.08 33.39
N GLU A 66 9.56 4.69 32.20
CA GLU A 66 10.19 5.99 32.00
C GLU A 66 9.16 7.00 31.49
N SER A 67 8.95 8.01 32.33
CA SER A 67 8.12 9.20 32.19
C SER A 67 6.64 9.06 32.58
N VAL A 68 6.35 9.66 33.74
CA VAL A 68 5.01 9.96 34.29
C VAL A 68 4.24 10.98 33.41
N PHE A 69 4.82 11.42 32.29
CA PHE A 69 4.29 12.47 31.42
C PHE A 69 3.75 11.97 30.06
N VAL A 70 3.77 10.67 29.77
CA VAL A 70 3.16 10.15 28.53
C VAL A 70 1.63 10.11 28.69
N THR A 71 0.97 11.17 28.24
CA THR A 71 -0.47 11.14 27.98
C THR A 71 -0.76 10.07 26.93
N SER A 72 -1.91 9.39 27.02
CA SER A 72 -2.32 8.29 26.11
C SER A 72 -2.23 8.59 24.60
N GLN A 73 -2.01 9.85 24.22
CA GLN A 73 -1.87 10.35 22.86
C GLN A 73 -0.46 10.18 22.24
N ASP A 74 0.56 9.82 23.01
CA ASP A 74 1.95 9.68 22.53
C ASP A 74 2.44 8.23 22.38
N LEU A 75 1.56 7.25 22.54
CA LEU A 75 1.92 5.84 22.37
C LEU A 75 2.07 5.49 20.87
N PRO A 76 3.17 4.81 20.46
CA PRO A 76 3.35 4.34 19.08
C PRO A 76 2.24 3.38 18.62
N VAL A 77 1.64 2.63 19.55
CA VAL A 77 0.60 1.64 19.28
C VAL A 77 -0.48 1.71 20.36
N VAL A 78 -1.74 1.60 19.96
CA VAL A 78 -2.90 1.51 20.85
C VAL A 78 -3.57 0.16 20.67
N VAL A 79 -4.09 -0.40 21.77
CA VAL A 79 -4.87 -1.64 21.77
C VAL A 79 -6.28 -1.30 22.22
N ASN A 80 -7.25 -1.49 21.33
CA ASN A 80 -8.67 -1.38 21.64
C ASN A 80 -9.28 -2.78 21.77
N ARG A 81 -10.22 -2.93 22.70
CA ARG A 81 -10.95 -4.17 22.91
C ARG A 81 -12.39 -3.98 22.50
N ASP A 82 -12.85 -4.79 21.55
CA ASP A 82 -14.26 -4.90 21.17
C ASP A 82 -14.72 -6.34 21.41
N GLY A 83 -15.29 -6.57 22.60
CA GLY A 83 -15.68 -7.90 23.08
C GLY A 83 -14.50 -8.87 23.19
N ASN A 84 -14.43 -9.83 22.25
CA ASN A 84 -13.40 -10.87 22.16
C ASN A 84 -12.32 -10.57 21.10
N ARG A 85 -12.37 -9.38 20.48
CA ARG A 85 -11.43 -8.95 19.45
C ARG A 85 -10.53 -7.87 20.04
N TYR A 86 -9.25 -7.99 19.76
CA TYR A 86 -8.27 -6.95 20.09
C TYR A 86 -7.79 -6.33 18.81
N GLU A 87 -8.06 -5.05 18.66
CA GLU A 87 -7.55 -4.26 17.55
C GLU A 87 -6.30 -3.52 18.02
N ILE A 88 -5.20 -3.81 17.34
CA ILE A 88 -3.92 -3.16 17.54
C ILE A 88 -3.75 -2.15 16.41
N MET A 89 -3.60 -0.88 16.73
CA MET A 89 -3.43 0.19 15.74
C MET A 89 -2.10 0.91 15.93
N ALA A 90 -1.30 0.97 14.86
CA ALA A 90 -0.04 1.68 14.83
C ALA A 90 -0.28 3.18 14.54
N LEU A 91 -0.03 4.06 15.51
CA LEU A 91 -0.28 5.50 15.40
C LEU A 91 0.97 6.29 15.01
N ARG A 92 2.13 5.90 15.54
CA ARG A 92 3.40 6.60 15.31
C ARG A 92 4.56 5.62 15.21
N PRO A 93 5.66 5.97 14.54
CA PRO A 93 6.84 5.12 14.49
C PRO A 93 7.41 4.88 15.89
N GLY A 94 7.81 3.65 16.19
CA GLY A 94 8.37 3.30 17.50
C GLY A 94 8.23 1.82 17.83
N LYS A 95 8.91 1.39 18.89
CA LYS A 95 8.85 0.01 19.39
C LYS A 95 8.12 -0.02 20.73
N VAL A 96 7.22 -0.98 20.89
CA VAL A 96 6.48 -1.16 22.14
C VAL A 96 6.23 -2.63 22.40
N ASN A 97 6.18 -3.02 23.67
CA ASN A 97 5.86 -4.38 24.07
C ASN A 97 4.40 -4.45 24.52
N VAL A 98 3.64 -5.36 23.93
CA VAL A 98 2.26 -5.67 24.31
C VAL A 98 2.25 -7.00 25.06
N GLN A 99 1.73 -7.00 26.27
CA GLN A 99 1.60 -8.20 27.10
C GLN A 99 0.18 -8.73 27.05
N LEU A 100 0.08 -10.02 26.77
CA LEU A 100 -1.11 -10.82 26.99
C LEU A 100 -1.14 -11.30 28.44
N LYS A 101 -2.15 -10.87 29.19
CA LYS A 101 -2.35 -11.26 30.59
C LYS A 101 -3.59 -12.14 30.74
N LEU A 102 -3.50 -13.14 31.59
CA LEU A 102 -4.62 -13.91 32.12
C LEU A 102 -5.10 -13.28 33.43
N LEU A 103 -6.41 -13.15 33.58
CA LEU A 103 -7.10 -12.55 34.70
C LEU A 103 -6.67 -11.10 34.99
N GLY A 104 -6.01 -10.44 34.04
CA GLY A 104 -5.42 -9.11 34.23
C GLY A 104 -4.09 -9.07 35.00
N TYR A 105 -3.61 -10.20 35.53
CA TYR A 105 -2.43 -10.23 36.41
C TYR A 105 -1.31 -11.16 35.93
N ILE A 106 -1.63 -12.32 35.37
CA ILE A 106 -0.63 -13.34 35.04
C ILE A 106 -0.19 -13.15 33.58
N PRO A 107 1.06 -12.71 33.30
CA PRO A 107 1.52 -12.55 31.93
C PRO A 107 1.70 -13.92 31.26
N ILE A 108 0.94 -14.19 30.20
CA ILE A 108 1.05 -15.44 29.43
C ILE A 108 2.05 -15.28 28.28
N LYS A 109 2.05 -14.13 27.61
CA LYS A 109 2.89 -13.88 26.43
C LYS A 109 3.21 -12.40 26.29
N SER A 110 4.40 -12.10 25.77
CA SER A 110 4.79 -10.73 25.41
C SER A 110 5.08 -10.69 23.91
N ILE A 111 4.58 -9.65 23.24
CA ILE A 111 4.72 -9.43 21.81
C ILE A 111 5.36 -8.06 21.62
N THR A 112 6.51 -8.01 20.95
CA THR A 112 7.13 -6.74 20.58
C THR A 112 6.56 -6.27 19.26
N ILE A 113 5.95 -5.08 19.27
CA ILE A 113 5.36 -4.45 18.09
C ILE A 113 6.25 -3.28 17.69
N GLU A 114 6.79 -3.34 16.47
CA GLU A 114 7.55 -2.27 15.83
C GLU A 114 6.67 -1.56 14.79
N SER A 115 6.31 -0.32 15.07
CA SER A 115 5.62 0.57 14.15
C SER A 115 6.64 1.28 13.26
N LEU A 116 6.51 1.07 11.94
CA LEU A 116 7.39 1.60 10.91
C LEU A 116 6.76 2.80 10.20
N PRO A 117 7.54 3.82 9.82
CA PRO A 117 7.02 4.94 9.04
C PRO A 117 6.62 4.49 7.64
N THR A 118 5.56 5.09 7.10
CA THR A 118 5.12 4.87 5.72
C THR A 118 6.20 5.32 4.74
N ARG A 119 6.66 4.41 3.88
CA ARG A 119 7.57 4.73 2.79
C ARG A 119 6.78 4.99 1.51
N ARG A 120 7.09 6.07 0.82
CA ARG A 120 6.56 6.40 -0.52
C ARG A 120 7.71 6.51 -1.50
N VAL A 121 7.50 6.02 -2.72
CA VAL A 121 8.43 6.20 -3.84
C VAL A 121 7.83 7.21 -4.81
N VAL A 122 8.68 8.06 -5.37
CA VAL A 122 8.31 9.00 -6.43
C VAL A 122 9.14 8.62 -7.64
N PRO A 123 8.52 8.29 -8.80
CA PRO A 123 9.28 8.03 -10.00
C PRO A 123 10.00 9.31 -10.44
N GLY A 124 11.33 9.22 -10.58
CA GLY A 124 12.15 10.29 -11.13
C GLY A 124 12.41 10.07 -12.61
N GLY A 125 12.70 11.16 -13.34
CA GLY A 125 13.08 11.12 -14.75
C GLY A 125 13.54 12.49 -15.23
N HIS A 126 14.43 12.50 -16.22
CA HIS A 126 14.79 13.72 -16.94
C HIS A 126 14.10 13.71 -18.30
N SER A 127 13.59 14.87 -18.72
CA SER A 127 13.05 15.02 -20.07
C SER A 127 14.17 14.87 -21.09
N ILE A 128 14.04 13.90 -21.99
CA ILE A 128 14.88 13.78 -23.18
C ILE A 128 14.08 14.36 -24.34
N GLY A 129 14.53 15.50 -24.89
CA GLY A 129 13.97 16.05 -26.11
C GLY A 129 14.47 15.27 -27.33
N VAL A 130 13.57 14.88 -28.23
CA VAL A 130 13.92 14.29 -29.53
C VAL A 130 13.47 15.21 -30.65
N LEU A 131 14.35 15.49 -31.61
CA LEU A 131 14.00 16.23 -32.82
C LEU A 131 13.54 15.22 -33.87
N LEU A 132 12.26 15.29 -34.26
CA LEU A 132 11.71 14.45 -35.32
C LEU A 132 11.88 15.18 -36.67
N GLN A 133 12.67 14.59 -37.57
CA GLN A 133 12.74 15.05 -38.97
C GLN A 133 11.73 14.26 -39.80
N SER A 134 10.71 14.93 -40.32
CA SER A 134 9.80 14.35 -41.30
C SER A 134 10.50 14.21 -42.66
N ARG A 135 10.27 13.10 -43.37
CA ARG A 135 10.58 13.01 -44.80
C ARG A 135 9.45 13.72 -45.56
N GLY A 136 9.77 14.85 -46.21
CA GLY A 136 8.81 15.70 -46.90
C GLY A 136 8.34 16.89 -46.07
N ILE A 137 7.57 17.78 -46.69
CA ILE A 137 7.07 19.00 -46.05
C ILE A 137 5.71 18.70 -45.42
N MET A 138 5.58 18.87 -44.11
CA MET A 138 4.34 18.61 -43.38
C MET A 138 3.38 19.79 -43.47
N VAL A 139 2.12 19.51 -43.79
CA VAL A 139 1.05 20.50 -43.80
C VAL A 139 0.62 20.77 -42.36
N VAL A 140 0.89 21.97 -41.86
CA VAL A 140 0.53 22.41 -40.49
C VAL A 140 -0.73 23.27 -40.44
N GLY A 141 -1.20 23.77 -41.58
CA GLY A 141 -2.36 24.66 -41.68
C GLY A 141 -2.52 25.26 -43.08
N PHE A 142 -3.59 26.05 -43.27
CA PHE A 142 -3.91 26.66 -44.55
C PHE A 142 -3.95 28.18 -44.46
N ALA A 143 -3.27 28.84 -45.39
CA ALA A 143 -3.38 30.28 -45.61
C ALA A 143 -4.35 30.58 -46.76
N PRO A 144 -5.21 31.61 -46.65
CA PRO A 144 -6.06 32.03 -47.75
C PRO A 144 -5.24 32.69 -48.86
N VAL A 145 -5.64 32.49 -50.11
CA VAL A 145 -5.20 33.29 -51.25
C VAL A 145 -6.37 34.11 -51.79
N LEU A 146 -6.09 35.28 -52.36
CA LEU A 146 -7.13 36.15 -52.92
C LEU A 146 -7.39 35.78 -54.38
N ASN A 147 -8.65 35.62 -54.76
CA ASN A 147 -9.04 35.47 -56.16
C ASN A 147 -9.06 36.84 -56.87
N LYS A 148 -9.31 36.85 -58.19
CA LYS A 148 -9.41 38.09 -58.98
C LYS A 148 -10.56 39.03 -58.56
N ALA A 149 -11.55 38.50 -57.83
CA ALA A 149 -12.69 39.26 -57.30
C ALA A 149 -12.45 39.79 -55.88
N GLY A 150 -11.31 39.45 -55.24
CA GLY A 150 -10.97 39.86 -53.87
C GLY A 150 -11.44 38.89 -52.78
N ASP A 151 -12.07 37.76 -53.13
CA ASP A 151 -12.50 36.76 -52.15
C ASP A 151 -11.35 35.87 -51.69
N LYS A 152 -11.40 35.47 -50.42
CA LYS A 152 -10.46 34.49 -49.84
C LYS A 152 -10.84 33.08 -50.24
N VAL A 153 -9.92 32.37 -50.89
CA VAL A 153 -10.08 30.97 -51.29
C VAL A 153 -8.97 30.10 -50.69
N TYR A 154 -9.22 28.80 -50.55
CA TYR A 154 -8.29 27.85 -49.93
C TYR A 154 -8.06 26.64 -50.83
N PRO A 155 -7.34 26.78 -51.96
CA PRO A 155 -7.24 25.75 -52.98
C PRO A 155 -6.75 24.40 -52.45
N ALA A 156 -5.76 24.40 -51.55
CA ALA A 156 -5.22 23.19 -50.94
C ALA A 156 -6.28 22.41 -50.15
N ARG A 157 -6.99 23.09 -49.24
CA ARG A 157 -8.07 22.50 -48.44
C ARG A 157 -9.22 22.02 -49.31
N ASP A 158 -9.63 22.86 -50.27
CA ASP A 158 -10.77 22.58 -51.14
C ASP A 158 -10.46 21.43 -52.14
N LYS A 159 -9.19 21.09 -52.33
CA LYS A 159 -8.72 19.93 -53.10
C LYS A 159 -8.44 18.69 -52.25
N GLY A 160 -8.73 18.73 -50.95
CA GLY A 160 -8.66 17.58 -50.06
C GLY A 160 -7.29 17.34 -49.42
N ILE A 161 -6.41 18.34 -49.39
CA ILE A 161 -5.21 18.28 -48.55
C ILE A 161 -5.62 18.47 -47.09
N GLU A 162 -5.06 17.68 -46.18
CA GLU A 162 -5.35 17.71 -44.76
C GLU A 162 -4.13 18.12 -43.92
N ILE A 163 -4.38 18.60 -42.69
CA ILE A 163 -3.31 18.90 -41.74
C ILE A 163 -2.70 17.57 -41.29
N GLY A 164 -1.37 17.47 -41.36
CA GLY A 164 -0.61 16.25 -41.12
C GLY A 164 -0.15 15.54 -42.39
N ASP A 165 -0.67 15.93 -43.57
CA ASP A 165 -0.18 15.40 -44.85
C ASP A 165 1.29 15.76 -45.08
N LEU A 166 1.99 14.88 -45.81
CA LEU A 166 3.39 15.07 -46.22
C LEU A 166 3.48 15.29 -47.72
N VAL A 167 3.93 16.49 -48.12
CA VAL A 167 4.21 16.82 -49.51
C VAL A 167 5.60 16.33 -49.87
N TYR A 168 5.64 15.30 -50.73
CA TYR A 168 6.89 14.72 -51.22
C TYR A 168 7.34 15.29 -52.57
N ARG A 169 6.38 15.70 -53.43
CA ARG A 169 6.64 16.14 -54.80
C ARG A 169 5.71 17.26 -55.22
N VAL A 170 6.23 18.21 -55.98
CA VAL A 170 5.48 19.28 -56.66
C VAL A 170 5.95 19.34 -58.11
N ASP A 171 5.01 19.38 -59.06
CA ASP A 171 5.27 19.33 -60.51
C ASP A 171 6.27 18.23 -60.92
N GLY A 172 6.15 17.07 -60.28
CA GLY A 172 6.99 15.91 -60.55
C GLY A 172 8.44 16.04 -60.06
N LYS A 173 8.81 17.07 -59.29
CA LYS A 173 10.13 17.19 -58.62
C LYS A 173 10.00 16.83 -57.14
N MET A 174 10.97 16.11 -56.59
CA MET A 174 11.02 15.80 -55.16
C MET A 174 11.31 17.09 -54.38
N VAL A 175 10.61 17.28 -53.26
CA VAL A 175 10.82 18.43 -52.36
C VAL A 175 11.06 17.93 -50.94
N SER A 176 12.08 18.48 -50.31
CA SER A 176 12.53 18.08 -48.97
C SER A 176 12.56 19.24 -47.97
N SER A 177 12.47 20.48 -48.46
CA SER A 177 12.48 21.68 -47.63
C SER A 177 11.58 22.78 -48.21
N GLU A 178 11.10 23.68 -47.34
CA GLU A 178 10.32 24.86 -47.72
C GLU A 178 11.07 25.76 -48.73
N ASN A 179 12.40 25.87 -48.57
CA ASN A 179 13.26 26.64 -49.48
C ASN A 179 13.33 26.03 -50.88
N GLU A 180 13.28 24.70 -50.99
CA GLU A 180 13.25 24.00 -52.27
C GLU A 180 11.90 24.19 -52.96
N LEU A 181 10.81 24.09 -52.19
CA LEU A 181 9.46 24.37 -52.66
C LEU A 181 9.35 25.80 -53.19
N ALA A 182 9.80 26.80 -52.43
CA ALA A 182 9.75 28.22 -52.80
C ALA A 182 10.55 28.59 -54.07
N ARG A 183 11.43 27.71 -54.58
CA ARG A 183 12.13 27.90 -55.85
C ARG A 183 11.40 27.32 -57.05
N ILE A 184 10.42 26.45 -56.82
CA ILE A 184 9.67 25.75 -57.87
C ILE A 184 8.44 26.56 -58.29
N ILE A 185 7.86 27.33 -57.37
CA ILE A 185 6.72 28.24 -57.56
C ILE A 185 7.18 29.69 -57.68
#